data_AF-A0A9J7IW53-F1
#
_entry.id   AF-A0A9J7IW53-F1
#
_cell.length_a   1.000
_cell.length_b   1.000
_cell.length_c   1.000
_cell.angle_alpha   90.00
_cell.angle_beta   90.00
_cell.angle_gamma   90.00
#
_symmetry.space_group_name_H-M   'P 1'
#
loop_
_entity.id
_entity.type
_entity.pdbx_description
1 polymer ?
#
loop_
_entity_poly.entity_id
_entity_poly.type
_entity_poly.pdbx_seq_one_letter_code
_entity_poly.pdbx_strand_id
1 'polypeptide(L)'
;MEPKTELQKNAIAEARSKELNVYQRALDMQWLDSRMADGRMGRCLALIQREAEMEREFQERTDHAAIVNARAERETKLGTEVANVRREEVCQLLRRHYLRERDPSLRDLARKLQAGYVCRDIQQQIINNEYRRLQEKAEEMRANNILLNALADDKEAMAKEEKEKMDRTSQYCKELQQQLVNRHLQKQCQYEDSLIEKKMLEDIIRTISDEDKKELQQKRAITERMRHEMKTFLQARDAWKQKQKLMVIQEEKNIEEQNKMVTDRSSAILAARDERMRKKEEFTEKMSAKILADDAKRQDRMNTIKLLQEQEYLEKNFQDDIAERNKAERVRHDTYTALTKQIEDRRRQTSDGKQREAEYRKQVEAKIAADLAKEREDLQKKKEKGKLYSQELLKQIEANAIKKKRDTEMEEQRTVYVKEYDRKWREEVAKEREKMVSEHVPGLLGYVTAGALRHSDLGALRAVRPHLAHLDVDRLATARPPHRFGKCNPQCRMLREY
;
A
#
# COMPACT_ATOMS: atom_id res chain seq x y z
N MET A 1 99.04 -37.68 100.86
CA MET A 1 100.47 -38.03 100.83
C MET A 1 100.81 -38.49 99.43
N GLU A 2 102.05 -38.23 99.00
CA GLU A 2 102.61 -38.45 97.66
C GLU A 2 102.01 -37.61 96.50
N PRO A 3 102.84 -36.83 95.77
CA PRO A 3 102.40 -36.16 94.55
C PRO A 3 102.31 -37.17 93.39
N LYS A 4 101.11 -37.39 92.88
CA LYS A 4 100.88 -38.21 91.68
C LYS A 4 101.73 -37.71 90.51
N THR A 5 102.51 -38.63 89.93
CA THR A 5 103.42 -38.36 88.80
C THR A 5 102.67 -37.84 87.57
N GLU A 6 103.34 -37.09 86.70
CA GLU A 6 102.69 -36.46 85.54
C GLU A 6 102.03 -37.46 84.59
N LEU A 7 102.60 -38.67 84.46
CA LEU A 7 101.97 -39.80 83.77
C LEU A 7 100.55 -40.11 84.29
N GLN A 8 100.33 -40.07 85.61
CA GLN A 8 99.00 -40.28 86.18
C GLN A 8 98.07 -39.10 85.92
N LYS A 9 98.57 -37.87 85.93
CA LYS A 9 97.76 -36.67 85.59
C LYS A 9 97.35 -36.69 84.11
N ASN A 10 98.27 -37.03 83.22
CA ASN A 10 98.01 -37.17 81.78
C ASN A 10 97.06 -38.32 81.50
N ALA A 11 97.20 -39.48 82.16
CA ALA A 11 96.25 -40.59 82.04
C ALA A 11 94.84 -40.21 82.53
N ILE A 12 94.72 -39.44 83.63
CA ILE A 12 93.43 -38.92 84.12
C ILE A 12 92.84 -37.90 83.13
N ALA A 13 93.66 -37.01 82.56
CA ALA A 13 93.21 -36.04 81.57
C ALA A 13 92.78 -36.70 80.25
N GLU A 14 93.51 -37.72 79.80
CA GLU A 14 93.19 -38.49 78.58
C GLU A 14 91.97 -39.38 78.78
N ALA A 15 91.80 -40.01 79.95
CA ALA A 15 90.58 -40.72 80.32
C ALA A 15 89.37 -39.78 80.33
N ARG A 16 89.48 -38.62 80.98
CA ARG A 16 88.42 -37.60 81.00
C ARG A 16 88.11 -37.03 79.61
N SER A 17 89.13 -36.90 78.75
CA SER A 17 88.95 -36.50 77.35
C SER A 17 88.23 -37.58 76.54
N LYS A 18 88.53 -38.87 76.77
CA LYS A 18 87.82 -40.01 76.16
C LYS A 18 86.38 -40.09 76.64
N GLU A 19 86.13 -39.94 77.94
CA GLU A 19 84.78 -39.85 78.52
C GLU A 19 83.99 -38.69 77.90
N LEU A 20 84.55 -37.48 77.88
CA LEU A 20 83.89 -36.32 77.25
C LEU A 20 83.61 -36.55 75.76
N ASN A 21 84.53 -37.15 75.01
CA ASN A 21 84.29 -37.52 73.60
C ASN A 21 83.17 -38.57 73.45
N VAL A 22 83.05 -39.53 74.37
CA VAL A 22 81.95 -40.50 74.38
C VAL A 22 80.61 -39.82 74.70
N TYR A 23 80.58 -38.92 75.69
CA TYR A 23 79.39 -38.11 76.00
C TYR A 23 78.99 -37.19 74.84
N GLN A 24 79.96 -36.54 74.19
CA GLN A 24 79.72 -35.69 73.01
C GLN A 24 79.09 -36.52 71.88
N ARG A 25 79.66 -37.68 71.55
CA ARG A 25 79.11 -38.59 70.52
C ARG A 25 77.72 -39.12 70.87
N ALA A 26 77.44 -39.40 72.15
CA ALA A 26 76.12 -39.82 72.59
C ALA A 26 75.07 -38.71 72.42
N LEU A 27 75.43 -37.46 72.74
CA LEU A 27 74.59 -36.28 72.50
C LEU A 27 74.37 -36.02 71.00
N ASP A 28 75.42 -36.11 70.18
CA ASP A 28 75.32 -35.94 68.72
C ASP A 28 74.44 -37.03 68.08
N MET A 29 74.56 -38.29 68.53
CA MET A 29 73.66 -39.38 68.11
C MET A 29 72.22 -39.12 68.54
N GLN A 30 71.99 -38.71 69.79
CA GLN A 30 70.64 -38.40 70.29
C GLN A 30 69.99 -37.23 69.54
N TRP A 31 70.78 -36.22 69.15
CA TRP A 31 70.32 -35.10 68.33
C TRP A 31 70.01 -35.54 66.89
N LEU A 32 70.86 -36.37 66.28
CA LEU A 32 70.61 -36.96 64.96
C LEU A 32 69.36 -37.83 64.96
N ASP A 33 69.17 -38.68 65.97
CA ASP A 33 67.97 -39.53 66.09
C ASP A 33 66.70 -38.72 66.31
N SER A 34 66.76 -37.64 67.11
CA SER A 34 65.65 -36.70 67.29
C SER A 34 65.30 -36.02 65.96
N ARG A 35 66.30 -35.47 65.26
CA ARG A 35 66.10 -34.83 63.94
C ARG A 35 65.64 -35.81 62.86
N MET A 36 66.06 -37.07 62.93
CA MET A 36 65.59 -38.14 62.04
C MET A 36 64.19 -38.62 62.42
N ALA A 37 63.80 -38.58 63.69
CA ALA A 37 62.42 -38.79 64.13
C ALA A 37 61.51 -37.66 63.63
N ASP A 38 61.91 -36.39 63.79
CA ASP A 38 61.19 -35.23 63.23
C ASP A 38 61.07 -35.31 61.70
N GLY A 39 62.15 -35.69 61.01
CA GLY A 39 62.15 -35.89 59.56
C GLY A 39 61.32 -37.09 59.10
N ARG A 40 61.20 -38.16 59.90
CA ARG A 40 60.26 -39.27 59.66
C ARG A 40 58.82 -38.82 59.90
N MET A 41 58.55 -38.15 61.01
CA MET A 41 57.25 -37.59 61.36
C MET A 41 56.75 -36.61 60.29
N GLY A 42 57.60 -35.69 59.83
CA GLY A 42 57.28 -34.76 58.76
C GLY A 42 56.94 -35.45 57.43
N ARG A 43 57.61 -36.55 57.09
CA ARG A 43 57.25 -37.37 55.92
C ARG A 43 55.92 -38.12 56.11
N CYS A 44 55.66 -38.67 57.30
CA CYS A 44 54.38 -39.29 57.60
C CYS A 44 53.23 -38.26 57.56
N LEU A 45 53.40 -37.08 58.13
CA LEU A 45 52.43 -35.99 58.07
C LEU A 45 52.19 -35.50 56.63
N ALA A 46 53.24 -35.39 55.80
CA ALA A 46 53.10 -35.04 54.39
C ALA A 46 52.38 -36.12 53.56
N LEU A 47 52.56 -37.41 53.89
CA LEU A 47 51.79 -38.50 53.29
C LEU A 47 50.32 -38.44 53.71
N ILE A 48 50.04 -38.26 55.00
CA ILE A 48 48.66 -38.12 55.52
C ILE A 48 47.97 -36.89 54.92
N GLN A 49 48.67 -35.76 54.77
CA GLN A 49 48.14 -34.57 54.11
C GLN A 49 47.82 -34.84 52.64
N ARG A 50 48.70 -35.51 51.90
CA ARG A 50 48.49 -35.88 50.50
C ARG A 50 47.36 -36.90 50.32
N GLU A 51 47.22 -37.86 51.22
CA GLU A 51 46.09 -38.80 51.25
C GLU A 51 44.78 -38.06 51.52
N ALA A 52 44.74 -37.18 52.53
CA ALA A 52 43.57 -36.35 52.83
C ALA A 52 43.22 -35.35 51.71
N GLU A 53 44.20 -34.86 50.94
CA GLU A 53 43.98 -34.04 49.74
C GLU A 53 43.37 -34.87 48.60
N MET A 54 43.90 -36.07 48.33
CA MET A 54 43.33 -36.97 47.32
C MET A 54 41.91 -37.45 47.68
N GLU A 55 41.65 -37.73 48.97
CA GLU A 55 40.30 -38.04 49.46
C GLU A 55 39.34 -36.86 49.30
N ARG A 56 39.79 -35.63 49.63
CA ARG A 56 38.99 -34.42 49.43
C ARG A 56 38.69 -34.17 47.96
N GLU A 57 39.68 -34.26 47.08
CA GLU A 57 39.46 -34.14 45.63
C GLU A 57 38.51 -35.21 45.10
N PHE A 58 38.59 -36.44 45.60
CA PHE A 58 37.68 -37.51 45.23
C PHE A 58 36.24 -37.20 45.68
N GLN A 59 36.08 -36.79 46.94
CA GLN A 59 34.78 -36.38 47.51
C GLN A 59 34.18 -35.19 46.75
N GLU A 60 34.95 -34.13 46.50
CA GLU A 60 34.50 -32.97 45.71
C GLU A 60 34.08 -33.36 44.29
N ARG A 61 34.78 -34.30 43.64
CA ARG A 61 34.39 -34.82 42.32
C ARG A 61 33.12 -35.67 42.38
N THR A 62 32.95 -36.51 43.40
CA THR A 62 31.71 -37.30 43.56
C THR A 62 30.51 -36.43 43.89
N ASP A 63 30.70 -35.42 44.75
CA ASP A 63 29.66 -34.47 45.14
C ASP A 63 29.28 -33.56 43.97
N HIS A 64 30.26 -33.05 43.21
CA HIS A 64 30.00 -32.29 42.00
C HIS A 64 29.28 -33.14 40.95
N ALA A 65 29.69 -34.39 40.73
CA ALA A 65 28.99 -35.31 39.83
C ALA A 65 27.55 -35.60 40.31
N ALA A 66 27.33 -35.79 41.61
CA ALA A 66 26.01 -35.97 42.19
C ALA A 66 25.12 -34.72 42.02
N ILE A 67 25.68 -33.52 42.22
CA ILE A 67 24.98 -32.24 42.01
C ILE A 67 24.61 -32.05 40.54
N VAL A 68 25.54 -32.33 39.61
CA VAL A 68 25.28 -32.24 38.16
C VAL A 68 24.21 -33.25 37.72
N ASN A 69 24.30 -34.50 38.18
CA ASN A 69 23.29 -35.52 37.88
C ASN A 69 21.91 -35.16 38.46
N ALA A 70 21.85 -34.73 39.73
CA ALA A 70 20.61 -34.29 40.37
C ALA A 70 20.02 -33.04 39.68
N ARG A 71 20.86 -32.15 39.13
CA ARG A 71 20.42 -31.03 38.31
C ARG A 71 19.86 -31.49 36.96
N ALA A 72 20.55 -32.38 36.25
CA ALA A 72 20.09 -32.94 34.98
C ALA A 72 18.77 -33.72 35.15
N GLU A 73 18.59 -34.45 36.24
CA GLU A 73 17.32 -35.08 36.59
C GLU A 73 16.19 -34.06 36.81
N ARG A 74 16.45 -32.95 37.49
CA ARG A 74 15.43 -31.89 37.66
C ARG A 74 15.11 -31.22 36.33
N GLU A 75 16.11 -30.89 35.52
CA GLU A 75 15.92 -30.27 34.20
C GLU A 75 15.18 -31.19 33.23
N THR A 76 15.42 -32.51 33.26
CA THR A 76 14.65 -33.50 32.47
C THR A 76 13.23 -33.70 33.00
N LYS A 77 13.01 -33.75 34.32
CA LYS A 77 11.67 -33.79 34.93
C LYS A 77 10.85 -32.55 34.53
N LEU A 78 11.39 -31.35 34.76
CA LEU A 78 10.79 -30.09 34.31
C LEU A 78 10.56 -30.04 32.80
N GLY A 79 11.50 -30.55 31.99
CA GLY A 79 11.35 -30.66 30.54
C GLY A 79 10.17 -31.55 30.13
N THR A 80 9.94 -32.68 30.81
CA THR A 80 8.79 -33.55 30.54
C THR A 80 7.47 -32.95 31.04
N GLU A 81 7.46 -32.27 32.19
CA GLU A 81 6.30 -31.51 32.69
C GLU A 81 5.89 -30.39 31.72
N VAL A 82 6.84 -29.55 31.28
CA VAL A 82 6.60 -28.49 30.29
C VAL A 82 6.10 -29.08 28.96
N ALA A 83 6.65 -30.22 28.52
CA ALA A 83 6.17 -30.90 27.32
C ALA A 83 4.74 -31.45 27.48
N ASN A 84 4.37 -31.93 28.67
CA ASN A 84 3.03 -32.43 28.96
C ASN A 84 2.01 -31.28 29.02
N VAL A 85 2.31 -30.18 29.72
CA VAL A 85 1.47 -28.97 29.73
C VAL A 85 1.21 -28.46 28.30
N ARG A 86 2.26 -28.33 27.48
CA ARG A 86 2.10 -27.93 26.07
C ARG A 86 1.25 -28.90 25.25
N ARG A 87 1.36 -30.22 25.48
CA ARG A 87 0.50 -31.22 24.83
C ARG A 87 -0.95 -31.06 25.26
N GLU A 88 -1.21 -30.86 26.55
CA GLU A 88 -2.55 -30.64 27.09
C GLU A 88 -3.18 -29.36 26.53
N GLU A 89 -2.43 -28.25 26.45
CA GLU A 89 -2.85 -27.00 25.80
C GLU A 89 -3.24 -27.23 24.34
N VAL A 90 -2.41 -27.91 23.56
CA VAL A 90 -2.69 -28.24 22.14
C VAL A 90 -3.91 -29.15 22.02
N CYS A 91 -4.04 -30.18 22.86
CA CYS A 91 -5.21 -31.06 22.88
C CYS A 91 -6.50 -30.30 23.26
N GLN A 92 -6.43 -29.38 24.21
CA GLN A 92 -7.55 -28.50 24.57
C GLN A 92 -7.93 -27.60 23.39
N LEU A 93 -6.97 -26.92 22.76
CA LEU A 93 -7.24 -26.05 21.61
C LEU A 93 -7.84 -26.82 20.44
N LEU A 94 -7.31 -28.01 20.13
CA LEU A 94 -7.86 -28.89 19.10
C LEU A 94 -9.27 -29.37 19.45
N ARG A 95 -9.56 -29.67 20.73
CA ARG A 95 -10.92 -29.99 21.18
C ARG A 95 -11.88 -28.81 21.04
N ARG A 96 -11.45 -27.58 21.37
CA ARG A 96 -12.25 -26.36 21.15
C ARG A 96 -12.53 -26.16 19.66
N HIS A 97 -11.52 -26.28 18.80
CA HIS A 97 -11.67 -26.22 17.34
C HIS A 97 -12.70 -27.23 16.84
N TYR A 98 -12.55 -28.49 17.24
CA TYR A 98 -13.48 -29.57 16.89
C TYR A 98 -14.91 -29.30 17.33
N LEU A 99 -15.12 -28.79 18.54
CA LEU A 99 -16.46 -28.38 19.03
C LEU A 99 -17.03 -27.25 18.18
N ARG A 100 -16.26 -26.18 17.92
CA ARG A 100 -16.66 -25.00 17.13
C ARG A 100 -17.01 -25.36 15.68
N GLU A 101 -16.30 -26.31 15.08
CA GLU A 101 -16.59 -26.80 13.73
C GLU A 101 -17.78 -27.75 13.70
N ARG A 102 -17.82 -28.77 14.59
CA ARG A 102 -18.81 -29.84 14.54
C ARG A 102 -20.19 -29.40 15.00
N ASP A 103 -20.29 -28.55 16.04
CA ASP A 103 -21.58 -28.08 16.55
C ASP A 103 -22.16 -26.92 15.72
N PRO A 104 -23.37 -27.04 15.14
CA PRO A 104 -23.96 -25.97 14.34
C PRO A 104 -24.18 -24.67 15.13
N SER A 105 -24.48 -24.75 16.43
CA SER A 105 -24.84 -23.57 17.23
C SER A 105 -23.63 -22.72 17.63
N LEU A 106 -22.45 -23.34 17.76
CA LEU A 106 -21.16 -22.64 17.89
C LEU A 106 -20.75 -22.03 16.55
N ARG A 107 -20.93 -22.75 15.44
CA ARG A 107 -20.65 -22.24 14.09
C ARG A 107 -21.51 -21.04 13.70
N ASP A 108 -22.78 -21.03 14.12
CA ASP A 108 -23.69 -19.88 13.97
C ASP A 108 -23.26 -18.68 14.81
N LEU A 109 -22.84 -18.93 16.07
CA LEU A 109 -22.31 -17.88 16.93
C LEU A 109 -21.01 -17.29 16.34
N ALA A 110 -20.08 -18.12 15.89
CA ALA A 110 -18.84 -17.70 15.23
C ALA A 110 -19.12 -16.78 14.03
N ARG A 111 -20.05 -17.17 13.15
CA ARG A 111 -20.45 -16.34 11.99
C ARG A 111 -21.06 -15.00 12.42
N LYS A 112 -21.90 -14.96 13.46
CA LYS A 112 -22.47 -13.71 13.98
C LYS A 112 -21.44 -12.81 14.65
N LEU A 113 -20.45 -13.38 15.36
CA LEU A 113 -19.32 -12.64 15.94
C LEU A 113 -18.39 -12.09 14.87
N GLN A 114 -18.05 -12.88 13.85
CA GLN A 114 -17.27 -12.44 12.70
C GLN A 114 -17.96 -11.28 11.96
N ALA A 115 -19.28 -11.37 11.74
CA ALA A 115 -20.06 -10.26 11.20
C ALA A 115 -19.99 -9.01 12.11
N GLY A 116 -19.98 -9.18 13.44
CA GLY A 116 -19.77 -8.10 14.40
C GLY A 116 -18.40 -7.42 14.25
N TYR A 117 -17.32 -8.18 14.08
CA TYR A 117 -15.98 -7.62 13.79
C TYR A 117 -15.99 -6.83 12.49
N VAL A 118 -16.56 -7.37 11.41
CA VAL A 118 -16.68 -6.67 10.12
C VAL A 118 -17.50 -5.38 10.25
N CYS A 119 -18.61 -5.40 10.99
CA CYS A 119 -19.41 -4.19 11.25
C CYS A 119 -18.64 -3.13 12.04
N ARG A 120 -17.86 -3.52 13.05
CA ARG A 120 -16.99 -2.60 13.81
C ARG A 120 -15.93 -1.98 12.93
N ASP A 121 -15.25 -2.78 12.12
CA ASP A 121 -14.15 -2.33 11.28
C ASP A 121 -14.67 -1.43 10.14
N ILE A 122 -15.85 -1.72 9.58
CA ILE A 122 -16.57 -0.81 8.65
C ILE A 122 -16.90 0.53 9.34
N GLN A 123 -17.41 0.51 10.58
CA GLN A 123 -17.72 1.75 11.31
C GLN A 123 -16.45 2.58 11.55
N GLN A 124 -15.32 1.94 11.88
CA GLN A 124 -14.03 2.62 12.01
C GLN A 124 -13.55 3.20 10.67
N GLN A 125 -13.76 2.50 9.56
CA GLN A 125 -13.46 3.02 8.22
C GLN A 125 -14.34 4.23 7.85
N ILE A 126 -15.62 4.24 8.23
CA ILE A 126 -16.51 5.40 8.04
C ILE A 126 -15.95 6.62 8.80
N ILE A 127 -15.67 6.45 10.10
CA ILE A 127 -15.11 7.52 10.95
C ILE A 127 -13.78 8.02 10.39
N ASN A 128 -12.88 7.13 9.96
CA ASN A 128 -11.58 7.51 9.38
C ASN A 128 -11.74 8.27 8.05
N ASN A 129 -12.71 7.88 7.21
CA ASN A 129 -13.00 8.60 5.96
C ASN A 129 -13.67 9.95 6.21
N GLU A 130 -14.52 10.09 7.23
CA GLU A 130 -15.10 11.36 7.65
C GLU A 130 -14.02 12.31 8.20
N TYR A 131 -13.12 11.79 9.05
CA TYR A 131 -11.95 12.54 9.51
C TYR A 131 -11.09 13.02 8.33
N ARG A 132 -10.77 12.14 7.37
CA ARG A 132 -9.99 12.51 6.18
C ARG A 132 -10.68 13.60 5.35
N ARG A 133 -12.00 13.50 5.12
CA ARG A 133 -12.79 14.54 4.42
C ARG A 133 -12.78 15.88 5.14
N LEU A 134 -12.79 15.89 6.48
CA LEU A 134 -12.69 17.12 7.27
C LEU A 134 -11.28 17.71 7.20
N GLN A 135 -10.24 16.86 7.19
CA GLN A 135 -8.85 17.28 7.00
C GLN A 135 -8.63 17.86 5.59
N GLU A 136 -9.08 17.17 4.53
CA GLU A 136 -9.04 17.63 3.13
C GLU A 136 -9.67 19.03 3.02
N LYS A 137 -10.88 19.23 3.55
CA LYS A 137 -11.54 20.56 3.60
C LYS A 137 -10.76 21.61 4.37
N ALA A 138 -10.11 21.25 5.47
CA ALA A 138 -9.29 22.17 6.26
C ALA A 138 -7.96 22.53 5.55
N GLU A 139 -7.46 21.66 4.67
CA GLU A 139 -6.32 21.91 3.79
C GLU A 139 -6.73 22.79 2.61
N GLU A 140 -7.87 22.51 1.96
CA GLU A 140 -8.48 23.36 0.92
C GLU A 140 -8.74 24.79 1.42
N MET A 141 -9.34 24.96 2.61
CA MET A 141 -9.56 26.28 3.20
C MET A 141 -8.24 27.02 3.47
N ARG A 142 -7.20 26.32 3.94
CA ARG A 142 -5.87 26.93 4.15
C ARG A 142 -5.23 27.35 2.82
N ALA A 143 -5.29 26.51 1.79
CA ALA A 143 -4.77 26.82 0.46
C ALA A 143 -5.51 28.01 -0.18
N ASN A 144 -6.85 28.04 -0.08
CA ASN A 144 -7.67 29.16 -0.56
C ASN A 144 -7.35 30.46 0.18
N ASN A 145 -7.15 30.43 1.51
CA ASN A 145 -6.74 31.62 2.26
C ASN A 145 -5.37 32.14 1.84
N ILE A 146 -4.39 31.26 1.59
CA ILE A 146 -3.07 31.65 1.07
C ILE A 146 -3.20 32.30 -0.31
N LEU A 147 -4.01 31.73 -1.20
CA LEU A 147 -4.24 32.26 -2.54
C LEU A 147 -4.99 33.60 -2.53
N LEU A 148 -5.96 33.78 -1.62
CA LEU A 148 -6.65 35.05 -1.41
C LEU A 148 -5.71 36.14 -0.87
N ASN A 149 -4.79 35.79 0.04
CA ASN A 149 -3.78 36.72 0.53
C ASN A 149 -2.81 37.12 -0.59
N ALA A 150 -2.29 36.18 -1.37
CA ALA A 150 -1.43 36.47 -2.51
C ALA A 150 -2.12 37.38 -3.55
N LEU A 151 -3.41 37.15 -3.84
CA LEU A 151 -4.21 38.03 -4.71
C LEU A 151 -4.48 39.42 -4.12
N ALA A 152 -4.41 39.59 -2.79
CA ALA A 152 -4.48 40.89 -2.13
C ALA A 152 -3.12 41.61 -2.22
N ASP A 153 -2.03 40.90 -1.94
CA ASP A 153 -0.66 41.39 -2.03
C ASP A 153 -0.33 41.86 -3.47
N ASP A 154 -0.70 41.08 -4.49
CA ASP A 154 -0.55 41.44 -5.92
C ASP A 154 -1.33 42.72 -6.27
N LYS A 155 -2.56 42.87 -5.76
CA LYS A 155 -3.36 44.10 -5.96
C LYS A 155 -2.74 45.30 -5.28
N GLU A 156 -2.18 45.13 -4.08
CA GLU A 156 -1.44 46.19 -3.42
C GLU A 156 -0.15 46.56 -4.17
N ALA A 157 0.58 45.57 -4.70
CA ALA A 157 1.77 45.80 -5.51
C ALA A 157 1.44 46.59 -6.79
N MET A 158 0.39 46.18 -7.51
CA MET A 158 -0.11 46.92 -8.68
C MET A 158 -0.52 48.35 -8.33
N ALA A 159 -1.24 48.56 -7.22
CA ALA A 159 -1.63 49.90 -6.77
C ALA A 159 -0.44 50.76 -6.32
N LYS A 160 0.65 50.15 -5.81
CA LYS A 160 1.92 50.83 -5.52
C LYS A 160 2.63 51.24 -6.82
N GLU A 161 2.73 50.34 -7.81
CA GLU A 161 3.29 50.66 -9.12
C GLU A 161 2.52 51.78 -9.85
N GLU A 162 1.19 51.77 -9.81
CA GLU A 162 0.38 52.83 -10.42
C GLU A 162 0.61 54.19 -9.76
N LYS A 163 0.72 54.21 -8.42
CA LYS A 163 1.11 55.43 -7.68
C LYS A 163 2.50 55.91 -8.08
N GLU A 164 3.51 55.02 -8.13
CA GLU A 164 4.84 55.40 -8.59
C GLU A 164 4.85 55.92 -10.04
N LYS A 165 4.06 55.35 -10.93
CA LYS A 165 3.90 55.85 -12.31
C LYS A 165 3.24 57.23 -12.32
N MET A 166 2.25 57.49 -11.47
CA MET A 166 1.66 58.81 -11.29
C MET A 166 2.64 59.83 -10.69
N ASP A 167 3.44 59.44 -9.69
CA ASP A 167 4.43 60.32 -9.08
C ASP A 167 5.55 60.68 -10.06
N ARG A 168 6.06 59.71 -10.84
CA ARG A 168 7.06 59.94 -11.89
C ARG A 168 6.51 60.84 -13.00
N THR A 169 5.27 60.66 -13.44
CA THR A 169 4.65 61.57 -14.43
C THR A 169 4.38 62.96 -13.86
N SER A 170 3.99 63.08 -12.59
CA SER A 170 3.86 64.36 -11.89
C SER A 170 5.20 65.10 -11.78
N GLN A 171 6.29 64.40 -11.44
CA GLN A 171 7.64 64.94 -11.41
C GLN A 171 8.07 65.42 -12.79
N TYR A 172 7.92 64.58 -13.82
CA TYR A 172 8.23 64.94 -15.21
C TYR A 172 7.44 66.17 -15.71
N CYS A 173 6.15 66.28 -15.36
CA CYS A 173 5.36 67.47 -15.68
C CYS A 173 5.88 68.74 -14.99
N LYS A 174 6.33 68.65 -13.73
CA LYS A 174 6.95 69.77 -13.00
C LYS A 174 8.29 70.17 -13.62
N GLU A 175 9.13 69.20 -14.00
CA GLU A 175 10.39 69.46 -14.71
C GLU A 175 10.15 70.16 -16.06
N LEU A 176 9.15 69.70 -16.83
CA LEU A 176 8.78 70.33 -18.09
C LEU A 176 8.25 71.76 -17.90
N GLN A 177 7.46 72.01 -16.85
CA GLN A 177 7.05 73.37 -16.46
C GLN A 177 8.26 74.24 -16.11
N GLN A 178 9.23 73.72 -15.34
CA GLN A 178 10.45 74.44 -15.01
C GLN A 178 11.30 74.76 -16.25
N GLN A 179 11.40 73.82 -17.21
CA GLN A 179 12.07 74.07 -18.49
C GLN A 179 11.39 75.19 -19.30
N LEU A 180 10.05 75.25 -19.30
CA LEU A 180 9.30 76.33 -19.95
C LEU A 180 9.55 77.69 -19.28
N VAL A 181 9.55 77.73 -17.94
CA VAL A 181 9.88 78.96 -17.17
C VAL A 181 11.32 79.40 -17.45
N ASN A 182 12.29 78.49 -17.41
CA ASN A 182 13.69 78.79 -17.69
C ASN A 182 13.88 79.30 -19.13
N ARG A 183 13.17 78.74 -20.11
CA ARG A 183 13.19 79.20 -21.50
C ARG A 183 12.52 80.56 -21.68
N HIS A 184 11.52 80.90 -20.87
CA HIS A 184 10.94 82.24 -20.84
C HIS A 184 11.92 83.25 -20.26
N LEU A 185 12.56 82.93 -19.13
CA LEU A 185 13.58 83.77 -18.50
C LEU A 185 14.75 84.02 -19.45
N GLN A 186 15.24 83.00 -20.15
CA GLN A 186 16.30 83.15 -21.16
C GLN A 186 15.91 84.13 -22.29
N LYS A 187 14.65 84.11 -22.75
CA LYS A 187 14.15 85.09 -23.72
C LYS A 187 14.08 86.51 -23.15
N GLN A 188 13.78 86.65 -21.86
CA GLN A 188 13.79 87.96 -21.19
C GLN A 188 15.22 88.52 -21.12
N CYS A 189 16.20 87.71 -20.70
CA CYS A 189 17.61 88.12 -20.71
C CYS A 189 18.08 88.50 -22.13
N GLN A 190 17.78 87.69 -23.15
CA GLN A 190 18.10 88.02 -24.55
C GLN A 190 17.47 89.33 -25.03
N TYR A 191 16.28 89.66 -24.55
CA TYR A 191 15.61 90.92 -24.86
C TYR A 191 16.24 92.11 -24.12
N GLU A 192 16.63 91.93 -22.86
CA GLU A 192 17.40 92.91 -22.08
C GLU A 192 18.77 93.19 -22.73
N ASP A 193 19.50 92.14 -23.11
CA ASP A 193 20.77 92.24 -23.87
C ASP A 193 20.56 93.01 -25.19
N SER A 194 19.51 92.68 -25.95
CA SER A 194 19.17 93.37 -27.20
C SER A 194 18.85 94.87 -26.99
N LEU A 195 18.26 95.23 -25.85
CA LEU A 195 18.01 96.64 -25.48
C LEU A 195 19.31 97.36 -25.07
N ILE A 196 20.21 96.68 -24.38
CA ILE A 196 21.55 97.20 -24.04
C ILE A 196 22.36 97.43 -25.33
N GLU A 197 22.40 96.46 -26.24
CA GLU A 197 23.04 96.58 -27.55
C GLU A 197 22.45 97.72 -28.38
N LYS A 198 21.11 97.82 -28.46
CA LYS A 198 20.43 98.91 -29.17
C LYS A 198 20.82 100.28 -28.62
N LYS A 199 20.85 100.44 -27.29
CA LYS A 199 21.26 101.69 -26.65
C LYS A 199 22.73 102.01 -26.92
N MET A 200 23.61 101.01 -26.86
CA MET A 200 25.03 101.16 -27.22
C MET A 200 25.20 101.61 -28.68
N LEU A 201 24.42 101.05 -29.61
CA LEU A 201 24.43 101.47 -31.02
C LEU A 201 23.89 102.90 -31.20
N GLU A 202 22.85 103.30 -30.48
CA GLU A 202 22.34 104.68 -30.46
C GLU A 202 23.40 105.68 -29.93
N ASP A 203 24.13 105.33 -28.87
CA ASP A 203 25.24 106.14 -28.34
C ASP A 203 26.42 106.21 -29.33
N ILE A 204 26.75 105.12 -30.05
CA ILE A 204 27.75 105.13 -31.13
C ILE A 204 27.32 106.05 -32.28
N ILE A 205 26.08 105.93 -32.77
CA ILE A 205 25.53 106.78 -33.84
C ILE A 205 25.56 108.25 -33.43
N ARG A 206 25.19 108.55 -32.18
CA ARG A 206 25.27 109.90 -31.62
C ARG A 206 26.70 110.43 -31.60
N THR A 207 27.65 109.61 -31.17
CA THR A 207 29.08 109.94 -31.14
C THR A 207 29.61 110.25 -32.54
N ILE A 208 29.33 109.40 -33.53
CA ILE A 208 29.65 109.63 -34.96
C ILE A 208 29.02 110.94 -35.42
N SER A 209 27.75 111.20 -35.12
CA SER A 209 27.07 112.44 -35.52
C SER A 209 27.69 113.70 -34.91
N ASP A 210 28.31 113.60 -33.73
CA ASP A 210 28.99 114.72 -33.06
C ASP A 210 30.44 114.89 -33.56
N GLU A 211 31.09 113.80 -33.99
CA GLU A 211 32.35 113.83 -34.72
C GLU A 211 32.19 114.41 -36.13
N ASP A 212 31.18 113.99 -36.88
CA ASP A 212 30.81 114.57 -38.18
C ASP A 212 30.56 116.09 -38.07
N LYS A 213 29.86 116.55 -37.02
CA LYS A 213 29.65 117.98 -36.76
C LYS A 213 30.99 118.72 -36.53
N LYS A 214 31.90 118.14 -35.74
CA LYS A 214 33.24 118.71 -35.49
C LYS A 214 34.06 118.73 -36.78
N GLU A 215 34.04 117.67 -37.57
CA GLU A 215 34.75 117.59 -38.85
C GLU A 215 34.17 118.60 -39.86
N LEU A 216 32.85 118.80 -39.89
CA LEU A 216 32.21 119.80 -40.72
C LEU A 216 32.60 121.24 -40.32
N GLN A 217 32.74 121.51 -39.02
CA GLN A 217 33.26 122.79 -38.51
C GLN A 217 34.72 123.00 -38.88
N GLN A 218 35.57 121.97 -38.76
CA GLN A 218 36.96 122.01 -39.21
C GLN A 218 37.06 122.23 -40.73
N LYS A 219 36.27 121.51 -41.53
CA LYS A 219 36.16 121.69 -42.98
C LYS A 219 35.72 123.11 -43.34
N ARG A 220 34.78 123.73 -42.61
CA ARG A 220 34.41 125.16 -42.79
C ARG A 220 35.59 126.09 -42.50
N ALA A 221 36.29 125.93 -41.37
CA ALA A 221 37.44 126.75 -41.01
C ALA A 221 38.65 126.58 -41.96
N ILE A 222 38.83 125.38 -42.54
CA ILE A 222 39.79 125.12 -43.62
C ILE A 222 39.32 125.79 -44.92
N THR A 223 38.04 125.67 -45.27
CA THR A 223 37.46 126.30 -46.48
C THR A 223 37.53 127.83 -46.42
N GLU A 224 37.41 128.45 -45.25
CA GLU A 224 37.57 129.89 -45.08
C GLU A 224 39.02 130.36 -45.26
N ARG A 225 39.99 129.66 -44.65
CA ARG A 225 41.42 129.88 -44.92
C ARG A 225 41.74 129.70 -46.40
N MET A 226 41.30 128.58 -46.99
CA MET A 226 41.50 128.26 -48.39
C MET A 226 40.77 129.23 -49.32
N ARG A 227 39.64 129.84 -48.93
CA ARG A 227 39.00 130.93 -49.69
C ARG A 227 39.83 132.22 -49.65
N HIS A 228 40.49 132.51 -48.53
CA HIS A 228 41.41 133.63 -48.41
C HIS A 228 42.62 133.43 -49.36
N GLU A 229 43.25 132.26 -49.28
CA GLU A 229 44.34 131.84 -50.18
C GLU A 229 43.90 131.79 -51.65
N MET A 230 42.74 131.19 -51.95
CA MET A 230 42.17 131.12 -53.30
C MET A 230 41.85 132.51 -53.87
N LYS A 231 41.52 133.51 -53.05
CA LYS A 231 41.36 134.90 -53.50
C LYS A 231 42.70 135.48 -53.97
N THR A 232 43.80 135.15 -53.29
CA THR A 232 45.16 135.50 -53.75
C THR A 232 45.62 134.65 -54.95
N PHE A 233 45.15 133.40 -55.06
CA PHE A 233 45.54 132.49 -56.15
C PHE A 233 44.74 132.70 -57.43
N LEU A 234 43.47 133.14 -57.39
CA LEU A 234 42.73 133.49 -58.61
C LEU A 234 43.34 134.71 -59.31
N GLN A 235 43.81 135.70 -58.53
CA GLN A 235 44.59 136.83 -59.04
C GLN A 235 45.84 136.36 -59.82
N ALA A 236 46.42 135.22 -59.45
CA ALA A 236 47.55 134.60 -60.16
C ALA A 236 47.15 133.64 -61.30
N ARG A 237 45.98 132.98 -61.22
CA ARG A 237 45.60 131.89 -62.15
C ARG A 237 44.82 132.37 -63.38
N ASP A 238 44.11 133.49 -63.30
CA ASP A 238 43.47 134.05 -64.50
C ASP A 238 44.50 134.55 -65.52
N ALA A 239 45.76 134.78 -65.09
CA ALA A 239 46.93 134.95 -65.96
C ALA A 239 47.40 133.67 -66.70
N TRP A 240 46.90 132.48 -66.34
CA TRP A 240 47.36 131.19 -66.91
C TRP A 240 46.30 130.47 -67.77
N LYS A 241 45.01 130.57 -67.43
CA LYS A 241 43.98 129.66 -67.97
C LYS A 241 43.54 129.90 -69.42
N GLN A 242 44.06 130.93 -70.10
CA GLN A 242 43.80 131.19 -71.51
C GLN A 242 44.49 130.19 -72.48
N LYS A 243 45.25 129.19 -72.00
CA LYS A 243 46.28 128.50 -72.80
C LYS A 243 46.02 127.08 -73.35
N GLN A 244 44.96 126.32 -72.98
CA GLN A 244 45.05 124.82 -73.10
C GLN A 244 43.80 123.98 -73.50
N LYS A 245 42.65 124.52 -73.91
CA LYS A 245 41.34 123.80 -73.79
C LYS A 245 40.88 122.88 -74.96
N LEU A 246 41.75 122.26 -75.77
CA LEU A 246 41.40 121.88 -77.17
C LEU A 246 41.50 120.38 -77.66
N MET A 247 41.59 119.32 -76.82
CA MET A 247 42.23 118.03 -77.27
C MET A 247 41.52 116.63 -77.29
N VAL A 248 40.43 116.29 -76.56
CA VAL A 248 40.39 114.93 -75.88
C VAL A 248 39.31 113.83 -76.23
N ILE A 249 38.31 114.00 -77.09
CA ILE A 249 36.93 113.46 -76.80
C ILE A 249 36.49 111.96 -77.02
N GLN A 250 37.20 111.02 -77.65
CA GLN A 250 36.53 110.20 -78.71
C GLN A 250 36.14 108.66 -78.59
N GLU A 251 36.64 107.79 -77.69
CA GLU A 251 36.93 106.37 -78.10
C GLU A 251 36.02 105.11 -77.78
N GLU A 252 35.22 105.00 -76.71
CA GLU A 252 34.84 103.68 -76.10
C GLU A 252 33.56 102.96 -76.61
N LYS A 253 33.52 101.59 -76.73
CA LYS A 253 32.21 100.84 -76.80
C LYS A 253 32.05 99.30 -76.67
N ASN A 254 33.02 98.43 -77.01
CA ASN A 254 32.72 97.44 -78.09
C ASN A 254 32.60 95.90 -77.80
N ILE A 255 32.06 95.38 -76.69
CA ILE A 255 32.08 93.91 -76.33
C ILE A 255 30.83 93.40 -75.55
N GLU A 256 30.01 92.42 -76.02
CA GLU A 256 28.94 91.81 -75.17
C GLU A 256 28.23 90.42 -75.50
N GLU A 257 28.44 89.69 -76.62
CA GLU A 257 27.36 88.79 -77.16
C GLU A 257 27.27 87.24 -76.89
N GLN A 258 28.22 86.50 -76.28
CA GLN A 258 28.36 85.03 -76.56
C GLN A 258 27.64 83.93 -75.69
N ASN A 259 26.84 84.21 -74.66
CA ASN A 259 26.69 83.28 -73.50
C ASN A 259 25.38 82.41 -73.37
N LYS A 260 24.96 81.55 -74.34
CA LYS A 260 23.57 80.98 -74.36
C LYS A 260 23.25 79.49 -74.69
N MET A 261 24.13 78.46 -74.59
CA MET A 261 23.91 77.16 -75.31
C MET A 261 23.82 75.76 -74.58
N VAL A 262 23.75 75.57 -73.26
CA VAL A 262 24.15 74.26 -72.64
C VAL A 262 23.04 73.34 -72.03
N THR A 263 21.74 73.69 -72.03
CA THR A 263 20.78 73.16 -71.03
C THR A 263 19.84 71.98 -71.42
N ASP A 264 20.29 70.89 -72.05
CA ASP A 264 19.40 69.74 -72.42
C ASP A 264 20.07 68.33 -72.44
N ARG A 265 20.11 67.53 -71.33
CA ARG A 265 20.68 66.14 -71.41
C ARG A 265 20.44 65.01 -70.36
N SER A 266 19.42 64.95 -69.49
CA SER A 266 19.38 63.86 -68.45
C SER A 266 18.04 63.26 -67.96
N SER A 267 17.13 62.89 -68.87
CA SER A 267 15.84 62.25 -68.55
C SER A 267 15.80 60.70 -68.66
N ALA A 268 16.70 59.96 -67.97
CA ALA A 268 16.93 58.53 -68.28
C ALA A 268 17.05 57.50 -67.10
N ILE A 269 16.61 57.80 -65.87
CA ILE A 269 16.91 56.95 -64.67
C ILE A 269 15.67 56.20 -64.10
N LEU A 270 14.55 56.15 -64.82
CA LEU A 270 13.26 55.65 -64.30
C LEU A 270 12.96 54.13 -64.49
N ALA A 271 13.92 53.30 -64.91
CA ALA A 271 13.64 51.96 -65.47
C ALA A 271 14.06 50.73 -64.63
N ALA A 272 14.62 50.88 -63.41
CA ALA A 272 15.38 49.81 -62.74
C ALA A 272 14.73 49.18 -61.47
N ARG A 273 13.43 49.35 -61.20
CA ARG A 273 12.83 49.03 -59.88
C ARG A 273 11.86 47.83 -59.82
N ASP A 274 11.25 47.40 -60.93
CA ASP A 274 10.11 46.46 -60.88
C ASP A 274 10.45 44.96 -60.89
N GLU A 275 11.66 44.55 -61.28
CA GLU A 275 11.96 43.13 -61.51
C GLU A 275 12.13 42.28 -60.23
N ARG A 276 12.11 42.90 -59.04
CA ARG A 276 12.51 42.26 -57.78
C ARG A 276 11.38 41.56 -57.00
N MET A 277 10.12 41.72 -57.41
CA MET A 277 8.96 41.24 -56.64
C MET A 277 8.46 39.83 -56.99
N ARG A 278 8.75 39.30 -58.19
CA ARG A 278 8.17 38.02 -58.68
C ARG A 278 8.81 36.71 -58.17
N LYS A 279 9.76 36.74 -57.21
CA LYS A 279 10.50 35.54 -56.75
C LYS A 279 10.19 35.10 -55.30
N LYS A 280 9.04 35.48 -54.75
CA LYS A 280 8.61 35.08 -53.39
C LYS A 280 7.35 34.23 -53.30
N GLU A 281 6.63 34.02 -54.41
CA GLU A 281 5.31 33.36 -54.39
C GLU A 281 5.39 31.85 -54.67
N GLU A 282 6.43 31.38 -55.37
CA GLU A 282 6.57 29.97 -55.82
C GLU A 282 7.01 28.95 -54.73
N PHE A 283 7.23 29.40 -53.48
CA PHE A 283 7.67 28.53 -52.38
C PHE A 283 6.51 28.02 -51.51
N THR A 284 5.43 28.79 -51.40
CA THR A 284 4.27 28.49 -50.53
C THR A 284 3.37 27.38 -51.05
N GLU A 285 3.40 27.10 -52.36
CA GLU A 285 2.50 26.12 -53.00
C GLU A 285 2.96 24.65 -52.85
N LYS A 286 4.23 24.41 -52.50
CA LYS A 286 4.80 23.06 -52.36
C LYS A 286 4.66 22.43 -50.96
N MET A 287 4.14 23.17 -49.98
CA MET A 287 4.01 22.69 -48.60
C MET A 287 2.66 22.00 -48.33
N SER A 288 1.59 22.39 -49.02
CA SER A 288 0.21 21.88 -48.80
C SER A 288 -0.01 20.45 -49.31
N ALA A 289 0.72 20.03 -50.35
CA ALA A 289 0.53 18.73 -51.00
C ALA A 289 1.03 17.51 -50.22
N LYS A 290 1.80 17.68 -49.14
CA LYS A 290 2.36 16.55 -48.35
C LYS A 290 1.51 16.09 -47.17
N ILE A 291 0.51 16.86 -46.76
CA ILE A 291 -0.25 16.60 -45.52
C ILE A 291 -1.43 15.63 -45.75
N LEU A 292 -1.95 15.53 -46.98
CA LEU A 292 -3.12 14.70 -47.32
C LEU A 292 -2.77 13.24 -47.71
N ALA A 293 -1.51 12.83 -47.66
CA ALA A 293 -1.06 11.52 -48.15
C ALA A 293 -0.84 10.44 -47.06
N ASP A 294 -0.74 10.82 -45.78
CA ASP A 294 -0.37 9.91 -44.69
C ASP A 294 -1.55 9.36 -43.85
N ASP A 295 -2.74 9.98 -43.90
CA ASP A 295 -3.94 9.46 -43.21
C ASP A 295 -4.51 8.18 -43.89
N ALA A 296 -4.15 7.95 -45.16
CA ALA A 296 -4.59 6.79 -45.95
C ALA A 296 -3.97 5.43 -45.53
N LYS A 297 -3.24 5.35 -44.40
CA LYS A 297 -2.50 4.13 -44.01
C LYS A 297 -2.71 3.65 -42.57
N ARG A 298 -3.52 4.33 -41.75
CA ARG A 298 -3.55 4.05 -40.30
C ARG A 298 -4.56 3.02 -39.80
N GLN A 299 -5.80 2.95 -40.31
CA GLN A 299 -6.83 2.09 -39.69
C GLN A 299 -7.75 1.26 -40.62
N ASP A 300 -7.19 0.74 -41.73
CA ASP A 300 -7.60 -0.58 -42.26
C ASP A 300 -7.33 -1.75 -41.28
N ARG A 301 -6.67 -1.45 -40.15
CA ARG A 301 -6.06 -2.36 -39.18
C ARG A 301 -6.90 -3.58 -38.74
N MET A 302 -7.93 -3.30 -37.93
CA MET A 302 -8.12 -4.14 -36.71
C MET A 302 -9.54 -4.51 -36.31
N ASN A 303 -10.58 -3.75 -36.65
CA ASN A 303 -11.87 -3.90 -35.94
C ASN A 303 -12.94 -4.71 -36.70
N THR A 304 -12.86 -4.82 -38.04
CA THR A 304 -13.88 -5.55 -38.84
C THR A 304 -13.67 -7.07 -38.83
N ILE A 305 -12.44 -7.54 -38.57
CA ILE A 305 -12.07 -8.97 -38.56
C ILE A 305 -12.71 -9.72 -37.36
N LYS A 306 -13.19 -9.01 -36.32
CA LYS A 306 -13.80 -9.62 -35.13
C LYS A 306 -15.23 -10.12 -35.28
N LEU A 307 -15.94 -9.76 -36.36
CA LEU A 307 -17.37 -10.06 -36.52
C LEU A 307 -17.68 -11.31 -37.38
N LEU A 308 -16.65 -12.04 -37.82
CA LEU A 308 -16.79 -13.23 -38.68
C LEU A 308 -16.51 -14.57 -37.98
N GLN A 309 -16.25 -14.58 -36.67
CA GLN A 309 -15.97 -15.80 -35.90
C GLN A 309 -17.17 -16.35 -35.11
N GLU A 310 -18.35 -15.72 -35.18
CA GLU A 310 -19.55 -16.17 -34.47
C GLU A 310 -20.50 -17.04 -35.32
N GLN A 311 -20.23 -17.22 -36.63
CA GLN A 311 -21.07 -18.03 -37.52
C GLN A 311 -20.68 -19.52 -37.61
N GLU A 312 -19.46 -19.91 -37.21
CA GLU A 312 -19.00 -21.31 -37.31
C GLU A 312 -19.45 -22.23 -36.14
N TYR A 313 -20.20 -21.70 -35.15
CA TYR A 313 -20.58 -22.47 -33.95
C TYR A 313 -21.96 -23.16 -34.04
N LEU A 314 -22.74 -22.95 -35.12
CA LEU A 314 -24.13 -23.42 -35.22
C LEU A 314 -24.37 -24.58 -36.21
N GLU A 315 -23.40 -24.93 -37.05
CA GLU A 315 -23.55 -26.02 -38.05
C GLU A 315 -23.24 -27.43 -37.48
N LYS A 316 -22.84 -27.55 -36.22
CA LYS A 316 -22.38 -28.81 -35.61
C LYS A 316 -23.50 -29.71 -35.03
N ASN A 317 -24.74 -29.24 -34.99
CA ASN A 317 -25.87 -29.93 -34.32
C ASN A 317 -26.82 -30.70 -35.25
N PHE A 318 -26.56 -30.76 -36.57
CA PHE A 318 -27.47 -31.42 -37.53
C PHE A 318 -27.03 -32.83 -37.97
N GLN A 319 -25.97 -33.39 -37.37
CA GLN A 319 -25.43 -34.71 -37.74
C GLN A 319 -25.83 -35.86 -36.79
N ASP A 320 -26.42 -35.58 -35.62
CA ASP A 320 -26.80 -36.62 -34.64
C ASP A 320 -28.19 -37.25 -34.90
N ASP A 321 -29.09 -36.58 -35.65
CA ASP A 321 -30.48 -37.03 -35.89
C ASP A 321 -30.64 -38.24 -36.84
N ILE A 322 -29.55 -38.74 -37.42
CA ILE A 322 -29.58 -39.87 -38.38
C ILE A 322 -29.44 -41.23 -37.67
N ALA A 323 -28.98 -41.28 -36.41
CA ALA A 323 -28.69 -42.53 -35.71
C ALA A 323 -29.94 -43.25 -35.13
N GLU A 324 -31.06 -42.55 -34.89
CA GLU A 324 -32.18 -43.10 -34.13
C GLU A 324 -33.17 -43.98 -34.93
N ARG A 325 -33.29 -43.79 -36.24
CA ARG A 325 -34.33 -44.46 -37.05
C ARG A 325 -34.12 -45.96 -37.29
N ASN A 326 -32.90 -46.49 -37.16
CA ASN A 326 -32.57 -47.87 -37.57
C ASN A 326 -32.84 -48.98 -36.52
N LYS A 327 -33.40 -48.65 -35.34
CA LYS A 327 -33.70 -49.66 -34.29
C LYS A 327 -35.13 -50.24 -34.34
N ALA A 328 -36.04 -49.67 -35.13
CA ALA A 328 -37.48 -49.96 -35.03
C ALA A 328 -37.98 -51.23 -35.77
N GLU A 329 -37.28 -51.72 -36.80
CA GLU A 329 -37.85 -52.74 -37.70
C GLU A 329 -37.67 -54.20 -37.26
N ARG A 330 -36.72 -54.52 -36.36
CA ARG A 330 -36.41 -55.92 -36.00
C ARG A 330 -37.45 -56.61 -35.11
N VAL A 331 -38.34 -55.85 -34.47
CA VAL A 331 -39.30 -56.37 -33.46
C VAL A 331 -40.54 -57.02 -34.08
N ARG A 332 -40.81 -56.86 -35.38
CA ARG A 332 -42.05 -57.32 -36.03
C ARG A 332 -42.04 -58.76 -36.58
N HIS A 333 -40.90 -59.47 -36.56
CA HIS A 333 -40.79 -60.80 -37.18
C HIS A 333 -41.10 -61.97 -36.22
N ASP A 334 -40.68 -61.87 -34.95
CA ASP A 334 -40.67 -63.01 -34.01
C ASP A 334 -42.05 -63.43 -33.48
N THR A 335 -43.08 -62.60 -33.63
CA THR A 335 -44.43 -62.87 -33.08
C THR A 335 -45.27 -63.85 -33.90
N TYR A 336 -44.91 -64.14 -35.16
CA TYR A 336 -45.75 -64.95 -36.06
C TYR A 336 -45.49 -66.47 -35.97
N THR A 337 -44.32 -66.88 -35.49
CA THR A 337 -43.88 -68.30 -35.48
C THR A 337 -44.32 -69.10 -34.26
N ALA A 338 -44.83 -68.45 -33.21
CA ALA A 338 -45.18 -69.11 -31.95
C ALA A 338 -46.55 -69.82 -31.96
N LEU A 339 -47.50 -69.38 -32.78
CA LEU A 339 -48.91 -69.79 -32.68
C LEU A 339 -49.19 -71.19 -33.28
N THR A 340 -48.39 -71.61 -34.28
CA THR A 340 -48.68 -72.80 -35.09
C THR A 340 -48.42 -74.14 -34.38
N LYS A 341 -47.57 -74.16 -33.35
CA LYS A 341 -47.18 -75.41 -32.65
C LYS A 341 -48.23 -75.96 -31.68
N GLN A 342 -49.23 -75.17 -31.27
CA GLN A 342 -50.12 -75.52 -30.15
C GLN A 342 -51.25 -76.51 -30.50
N ILE A 343 -51.48 -76.79 -31.78
CA ILE A 343 -52.68 -77.51 -32.25
C ILE A 343 -52.46 -79.03 -32.37
N GLU A 344 -51.25 -79.48 -32.68
CA GLU A 344 -50.98 -80.90 -32.99
C GLU A 344 -50.94 -81.80 -31.74
N ASP A 345 -50.46 -81.29 -30.60
CA ASP A 345 -50.27 -82.08 -29.37
C ASP A 345 -51.58 -82.59 -28.74
N ARG A 346 -52.71 -81.88 -28.95
CA ARG A 346 -54.01 -82.26 -28.34
C ARG A 346 -54.59 -83.56 -28.88
N ARG A 347 -54.22 -84.01 -30.08
CA ARG A 347 -54.85 -85.19 -30.71
C ARG A 347 -54.30 -86.54 -30.22
N ARG A 348 -53.07 -86.60 -29.69
CA ARG A 348 -52.44 -87.85 -29.26
C ARG A 348 -52.87 -88.31 -27.86
N GLN A 349 -53.35 -87.40 -27.02
CA GLN A 349 -53.58 -87.67 -25.59
C GLN A 349 -54.85 -88.51 -25.29
N THR A 350 -55.86 -88.47 -26.16
CA THR A 350 -57.19 -89.04 -25.86
C THR A 350 -57.28 -90.57 -26.03
N SER A 351 -56.39 -91.19 -26.82
CA SER A 351 -56.43 -92.64 -27.08
C SER A 351 -55.79 -93.45 -25.95
N ASP A 352 -54.70 -92.94 -25.38
CA ASP A 352 -53.90 -93.59 -24.33
C ASP A 352 -54.64 -93.74 -22.99
N GLY A 353 -55.65 -92.93 -22.72
CA GLY A 353 -56.32 -92.89 -21.41
C GLY A 353 -57.10 -94.16 -21.08
N LYS A 354 -57.82 -94.72 -22.05
CA LYS A 354 -58.85 -95.77 -21.80
C LYS A 354 -58.28 -97.13 -21.40
N GLN A 355 -57.07 -97.48 -21.84
CA GLN A 355 -56.45 -98.75 -21.45
C GLN A 355 -55.79 -98.67 -20.07
N ARG A 356 -55.28 -97.49 -19.69
CA ARG A 356 -54.66 -97.26 -18.37
C ARG A 356 -55.67 -97.33 -17.21
N GLU A 357 -56.93 -96.91 -17.43
CA GLU A 357 -57.97 -96.92 -16.38
C GLU A 357 -58.31 -98.33 -15.84
N ALA A 358 -58.22 -99.37 -16.66
CA ALA A 358 -58.63 -100.73 -16.26
C ALA A 358 -57.61 -101.38 -15.31
N GLU A 359 -56.32 -101.25 -15.61
CA GLU A 359 -55.23 -101.74 -14.76
C GLU A 359 -55.10 -100.90 -13.47
N TYR A 360 -55.41 -99.61 -13.57
CA TYR A 360 -55.40 -98.68 -12.43
C TYR A 360 -56.33 -99.12 -11.29
N ARG A 361 -57.58 -99.54 -11.59
CA ARG A 361 -58.56 -99.93 -10.53
C ARG A 361 -58.07 -101.07 -9.64
N LYS A 362 -57.47 -102.13 -10.23
CA LYS A 362 -56.93 -103.26 -9.45
C LYS A 362 -55.71 -102.89 -8.62
N GLN A 363 -54.88 -101.96 -9.11
CA GLN A 363 -53.75 -101.44 -8.32
C GLN A 363 -54.21 -100.48 -7.20
N VAL A 364 -55.33 -99.77 -7.39
CA VAL A 364 -55.89 -98.84 -6.41
C VAL A 364 -56.40 -99.58 -5.17
N GLU A 365 -57.16 -100.67 -5.31
CA GLU A 365 -57.69 -101.42 -4.16
C GLU A 365 -56.57 -102.02 -3.28
N ALA A 366 -55.53 -102.58 -3.89
CA ALA A 366 -54.35 -103.07 -3.17
C ALA A 366 -53.55 -101.94 -2.49
N LYS A 367 -53.47 -100.75 -3.12
CA LYS A 367 -52.86 -99.56 -2.51
C LYS A 367 -53.66 -99.09 -1.29
N ILE A 368 -54.99 -98.95 -1.40
CA ILE A 368 -55.84 -98.51 -0.29
C ILE A 368 -55.64 -99.37 0.97
N ALA A 369 -55.53 -100.69 0.83
CA ALA A 369 -55.27 -101.58 1.97
C ALA A 369 -53.89 -101.35 2.62
N ALA A 370 -52.84 -101.16 1.82
CA ALA A 370 -51.49 -100.86 2.31
C ALA A 370 -51.41 -99.43 2.91
N ASP A 371 -52.08 -98.47 2.28
CA ASP A 371 -52.14 -97.08 2.71
C ASP A 371 -52.88 -96.93 4.04
N LEU A 372 -53.98 -97.66 4.28
CA LEU A 372 -54.69 -97.65 5.58
C LEU A 372 -53.84 -98.22 6.74
N ALA A 373 -52.99 -99.22 6.48
CA ALA A 373 -52.06 -99.74 7.49
C ALA A 373 -50.97 -98.70 7.79
N LYS A 374 -50.41 -98.10 6.74
CA LYS A 374 -49.41 -97.03 6.82
C LYS A 374 -49.97 -95.77 7.50
N GLU A 375 -51.22 -95.40 7.26
CA GLU A 375 -51.89 -94.27 7.90
C GLU A 375 -51.98 -94.41 9.42
N ARG A 376 -52.20 -95.63 9.95
CA ARG A 376 -52.23 -95.86 11.41
C ARG A 376 -50.85 -95.64 12.03
N GLU A 377 -49.80 -96.13 11.39
CA GLU A 377 -48.41 -95.93 11.82
C GLU A 377 -48.00 -94.45 11.67
N ASP A 378 -48.37 -93.82 10.57
CA ASP A 378 -48.15 -92.39 10.31
C ASP A 378 -48.92 -91.49 11.28
N LEU A 379 -50.11 -91.89 11.76
CA LEU A 379 -50.86 -91.18 12.80
C LEU A 379 -50.17 -91.25 14.16
N GLN A 380 -49.56 -92.38 14.52
CA GLN A 380 -48.74 -92.49 15.73
C GLN A 380 -47.47 -91.66 15.59
N LYS A 381 -46.73 -91.80 14.49
CA LYS A 381 -45.54 -90.99 14.16
C LYS A 381 -45.86 -89.49 14.11
N LYS A 382 -47.03 -89.08 13.59
CA LYS A 382 -47.50 -87.67 13.60
C LYS A 382 -47.78 -87.18 15.02
N LYS A 383 -48.38 -87.99 15.90
CA LYS A 383 -48.60 -87.62 17.31
C LYS A 383 -47.29 -87.48 18.09
N GLU A 384 -46.32 -88.37 17.87
CA GLU A 384 -45.00 -88.30 18.52
C GLU A 384 -44.17 -87.15 17.98
N LYS A 385 -44.09 -86.97 16.66
CA LYS A 385 -43.48 -85.79 16.03
C LYS A 385 -44.15 -84.50 16.49
N GLY A 386 -45.46 -84.48 16.65
CA GLY A 386 -46.20 -83.33 17.18
C GLY A 386 -45.85 -82.99 18.64
N LYS A 387 -45.66 -84.00 19.50
CA LYS A 387 -45.17 -83.81 20.88
C LYS A 387 -43.73 -83.29 20.91
N LEU A 388 -42.83 -83.90 20.13
CA LEU A 388 -41.43 -83.46 20.04
C LEU A 388 -41.34 -82.03 19.48
N TYR A 389 -42.05 -81.74 18.39
CA TYR A 389 -42.15 -80.40 17.80
C TYR A 389 -42.75 -79.38 18.77
N SER A 390 -43.76 -79.75 19.57
CA SER A 390 -44.32 -78.86 20.59
C SER A 390 -43.32 -78.56 21.72
N GLN A 391 -42.55 -79.56 22.18
CA GLN A 391 -41.49 -79.36 23.17
C GLN A 391 -40.32 -78.53 22.62
N GLU A 392 -39.94 -78.77 21.37
CA GLU A 392 -38.90 -78.00 20.68
C GLU A 392 -39.33 -76.56 20.41
N LEU A 393 -40.58 -76.34 19.99
CA LEU A 393 -41.17 -75.02 19.80
C LEU A 393 -41.25 -74.25 21.12
N LEU A 394 -41.61 -74.89 22.24
CA LEU A 394 -41.58 -74.25 23.56
C LEU A 394 -40.15 -73.84 23.96
N LYS A 395 -39.17 -74.73 23.77
CA LYS A 395 -37.74 -74.39 23.99
C LYS A 395 -37.27 -73.26 23.07
N GLN A 396 -37.72 -73.20 21.82
CA GLN A 396 -37.45 -72.09 20.91
C GLN A 396 -38.13 -70.79 21.34
N ILE A 397 -39.36 -70.84 21.86
CA ILE A 397 -40.06 -69.66 22.41
C ILE A 397 -39.33 -69.14 23.65
N GLU A 398 -38.91 -70.01 24.57
CA GLU A 398 -38.12 -69.66 25.75
C GLU A 398 -36.75 -69.07 25.36
N ALA A 399 -36.02 -69.72 24.43
CA ALA A 399 -34.75 -69.22 23.92
C ALA A 399 -34.90 -67.87 23.21
N ASN A 400 -35.96 -67.67 22.42
CA ASN A 400 -36.28 -66.40 21.77
C ASN A 400 -36.69 -65.33 22.77
N ALA A 401 -37.40 -65.68 23.86
CA ALA A 401 -37.72 -64.74 24.93
C ALA A 401 -36.47 -64.30 25.72
N ILE A 402 -35.55 -65.23 26.00
CA ILE A 402 -34.24 -64.92 26.60
C ILE A 402 -33.39 -64.06 25.67
N LYS A 403 -33.34 -64.40 24.38
CA LYS A 403 -32.63 -63.60 23.37
C LYS A 403 -33.21 -62.19 23.28
N LYS A 404 -34.54 -62.05 23.16
CA LYS A 404 -35.21 -60.75 23.11
C LYS A 404 -34.95 -59.90 24.36
N LYS A 405 -34.94 -60.51 25.56
CA LYS A 405 -34.57 -59.81 26.81
C LYS A 405 -33.14 -59.27 26.76
N ARG A 406 -32.16 -60.09 26.35
CA ARG A 406 -30.76 -59.66 26.18
C ARG A 406 -30.63 -58.56 25.12
N ASP A 407 -31.32 -58.71 24.00
CA ASP A 407 -31.32 -57.71 22.92
C ASP A 407 -31.90 -56.37 23.43
N THR A 408 -33.01 -56.39 24.20
CA THR A 408 -33.57 -55.17 24.82
C THR A 408 -32.66 -54.58 25.90
N GLU A 409 -32.03 -55.40 26.75
CA GLU A 409 -31.06 -54.93 27.76
C GLU A 409 -29.85 -54.24 27.10
N MET A 410 -29.35 -54.82 26.00
CA MET A 410 -28.25 -54.24 25.21
C MET A 410 -28.67 -52.95 24.50
N GLU A 411 -29.91 -52.86 24.00
CA GLU A 411 -30.46 -51.61 23.44
C GLU A 411 -30.65 -50.55 24.51
N GLU A 412 -31.21 -50.88 25.67
CA GLU A 412 -31.36 -49.96 26.81
C GLU A 412 -30.01 -49.39 27.24
N GLN A 413 -28.99 -50.24 27.43
CA GLN A 413 -27.61 -49.83 27.73
C GLN A 413 -27.04 -48.89 26.65
N ARG A 414 -27.28 -49.19 25.36
CA ARG A 414 -26.89 -48.28 24.26
C ARG A 414 -27.63 -46.94 24.33
N THR A 415 -28.93 -46.92 24.63
CA THR A 415 -29.67 -45.65 24.75
C THR A 415 -29.20 -44.82 25.95
N VAL A 416 -28.85 -45.45 27.07
CA VAL A 416 -28.26 -44.78 28.24
C VAL A 416 -26.92 -44.19 27.85
N TYR A 417 -26.03 -44.99 27.26
CA TYR A 417 -24.71 -44.52 26.79
C TYR A 417 -24.81 -43.34 25.82
N VAL A 418 -25.71 -43.41 24.82
CA VAL A 418 -25.93 -42.30 23.87
C VAL A 418 -26.47 -41.06 24.59
N LYS A 419 -27.45 -41.20 25.49
CA LYS A 419 -27.98 -40.07 26.28
C LYS A 419 -26.90 -39.42 27.16
N GLU A 420 -26.03 -40.21 27.78
CA GLU A 420 -24.92 -39.69 28.58
C GLU A 420 -23.85 -38.99 27.74
N TYR A 421 -23.53 -39.55 26.56
CA TYR A 421 -22.61 -38.93 25.61
C TYR A 421 -23.18 -37.60 25.08
N ASP A 422 -24.46 -37.57 24.71
CA ASP A 422 -25.17 -36.35 24.32
C ASP A 422 -25.21 -35.31 25.44
N ARG A 423 -25.41 -35.73 26.69
CA ARG A 423 -25.37 -34.84 27.86
C ARG A 423 -23.98 -34.21 28.02
N LYS A 424 -22.92 -35.02 28.04
CA LYS A 424 -21.52 -34.56 28.10
C LYS A 424 -21.16 -33.63 26.93
N TRP A 425 -21.59 -33.97 25.71
CA TRP A 425 -21.41 -33.12 24.53
C TRP A 425 -22.08 -31.75 24.69
N ARG A 426 -23.33 -31.71 25.16
CA ARG A 426 -24.05 -30.44 25.40
C ARG A 426 -23.41 -29.61 26.51
N GLU A 427 -22.89 -30.23 27.56
CA GLU A 427 -22.14 -29.56 28.63
C GLU A 427 -20.82 -28.95 28.10
N GLU A 428 -20.07 -29.68 27.27
CA GLU A 428 -18.87 -29.17 26.61
C GLU A 428 -19.19 -28.01 25.66
N VAL A 429 -20.22 -28.15 24.82
CA VAL A 429 -20.68 -27.09 23.91
C VAL A 429 -21.17 -25.86 24.67
N ALA A 430 -21.84 -26.02 25.81
CA ALA A 430 -22.28 -24.89 26.65
C ALA A 430 -21.08 -24.13 27.25
N LYS A 431 -20.09 -24.85 27.79
CA LYS A 431 -18.84 -24.26 28.31
C LYS A 431 -18.04 -23.55 27.22
N GLU A 432 -17.98 -24.11 26.01
CA GLU A 432 -17.28 -23.47 24.89
C GLU A 432 -18.05 -22.27 24.33
N ARG A 433 -19.39 -22.33 24.32
CA ARG A 433 -20.23 -21.16 24.02
C ARG A 433 -19.97 -20.02 25.00
N GLU A 434 -19.95 -20.32 26.29
CA GLU A 434 -19.65 -19.37 27.35
C GLU A 434 -18.28 -18.70 27.16
N LYS A 435 -17.24 -19.50 26.85
CA LYS A 435 -15.90 -18.98 26.51
C LYS A 435 -15.93 -18.05 25.30
N MET A 436 -16.48 -18.49 24.16
CA MET A 436 -16.59 -17.65 22.96
C MET A 436 -17.32 -16.33 23.23
N VAL A 437 -18.38 -16.37 24.05
CA VAL A 437 -19.13 -15.19 24.47
C VAL A 437 -18.24 -14.27 25.33
N SER A 438 -17.56 -14.81 26.34
CA SER A 438 -16.67 -14.06 27.24
C SER A 438 -15.47 -13.42 26.52
N GLU A 439 -14.88 -14.12 25.54
CA GLU A 439 -13.69 -13.71 24.79
C GLU A 439 -14.01 -12.62 23.77
N HIS A 440 -15.06 -12.79 22.96
CA HIS A 440 -15.29 -11.95 21.77
C HIS A 440 -16.31 -10.84 21.95
N VAL A 441 -17.42 -11.09 22.66
CA VAL A 441 -18.55 -10.16 22.71
C VAL A 441 -18.20 -8.83 23.38
N PRO A 442 -17.42 -8.75 24.48
CA PRO A 442 -17.07 -7.48 25.12
C PRO A 442 -16.41 -6.45 24.18
N GLY A 443 -15.65 -6.92 23.18
CA GLY A 443 -15.01 -6.07 22.16
C GLY A 443 -15.88 -5.76 20.93
N LEU A 444 -17.13 -6.23 20.94
CA LEU A 444 -18.11 -6.14 19.84
C LEU A 444 -19.47 -5.55 20.26
N LEU A 445 -19.65 -5.17 21.52
CA LEU A 445 -20.88 -4.53 21.99
C LEU A 445 -21.19 -3.28 21.16
N GLY A 446 -22.44 -3.15 20.71
CA GLY A 446 -22.87 -2.15 19.72
C GLY A 446 -22.77 -2.61 18.25
N TYR A 447 -21.95 -3.62 17.95
CA TYR A 447 -21.73 -4.16 16.59
C TYR A 447 -22.29 -5.57 16.38
N VAL A 448 -22.55 -6.33 17.44
CA VAL A 448 -23.20 -7.65 17.37
C VAL A 448 -24.68 -7.51 16.97
N THR A 449 -25.13 -8.37 16.07
CA THR A 449 -26.53 -8.43 15.63
C THR A 449 -27.49 -8.90 16.74
N ALA A 450 -28.69 -8.32 16.76
CA ALA A 450 -29.79 -8.75 17.63
C ALA A 450 -30.11 -10.25 17.45
N GLY A 451 -30.30 -10.98 18.56
CA GLY A 451 -30.53 -12.42 18.55
C GLY A 451 -29.27 -13.26 18.26
N ALA A 452 -28.06 -12.70 18.40
CA ALA A 452 -26.81 -13.49 18.43
C ALA A 452 -26.57 -14.17 19.78
N LEU A 453 -26.92 -13.46 20.86
CA LEU A 453 -26.79 -13.90 22.25
C LEU A 453 -28.09 -14.54 22.72
N ARG A 454 -27.99 -15.59 23.53
CA ARG A 454 -29.12 -16.18 24.27
C ARG A 454 -29.18 -15.59 25.67
N HIS A 455 -30.33 -15.70 26.34
CA HIS A 455 -30.46 -15.29 27.74
C HIS A 455 -29.44 -15.96 28.68
N SER A 456 -29.09 -17.23 28.43
CA SER A 456 -28.03 -17.95 29.14
C SER A 456 -26.67 -17.26 29.09
N ASP A 457 -26.38 -16.58 27.98
CA ASP A 457 -25.07 -16.02 27.68
C ASP A 457 -24.84 -14.69 28.42
N LEU A 458 -25.92 -14.04 28.89
CA LEU A 458 -25.90 -12.72 29.53
C LEU A 458 -25.23 -12.76 30.91
N GLY A 459 -25.35 -13.87 31.65
CA GLY A 459 -24.70 -14.05 32.96
C GLY A 459 -23.17 -13.99 32.86
N ALA A 460 -22.61 -14.74 31.90
CA ALA A 460 -21.18 -14.74 31.64
C ALA A 460 -20.65 -13.37 31.20
N LEU A 461 -21.42 -12.62 30.39
CA LEU A 461 -21.04 -11.26 29.97
C LEU A 461 -20.97 -10.28 31.14
N ARG A 462 -21.96 -10.32 32.03
CA ARG A 462 -22.00 -9.46 33.22
C ARG A 462 -20.86 -9.78 34.20
N ALA A 463 -20.43 -11.05 34.28
CA ALA A 463 -19.30 -11.46 35.10
C ALA A 463 -17.95 -10.93 34.59
N VAL A 464 -17.70 -10.93 33.27
CA VAL A 464 -16.43 -10.50 32.66
C VAL A 464 -16.22 -8.98 32.75
N ARG A 465 -17.30 -8.20 32.67
CA ARG A 465 -17.26 -6.73 32.81
C ARG A 465 -18.46 -6.22 33.62
N PRO A 466 -18.32 -6.05 34.95
CA PRO A 466 -19.42 -5.59 35.81
C PRO A 466 -19.91 -4.18 35.44
N HIS A 467 -19.03 -3.35 34.85
CA HIS A 467 -19.42 -2.04 34.34
C HIS A 467 -20.43 -2.10 33.18
N LEU A 468 -20.64 -3.24 32.50
CA LEU A 468 -21.67 -3.36 31.46
C LEU A 468 -23.10 -3.45 32.02
N ALA A 469 -23.28 -3.53 33.34
CA ALA A 469 -24.60 -3.63 33.97
C ALA A 469 -25.53 -2.43 33.73
N HIS A 470 -25.00 -1.28 33.29
CA HIS A 470 -25.80 -0.10 32.91
C HIS A 470 -26.30 -0.12 31.47
N LEU A 471 -25.83 -1.05 30.63
CA LEU A 471 -26.27 -1.19 29.24
C LEU A 471 -27.45 -2.15 29.18
N ASP A 472 -28.43 -1.86 28.33
CA ASP A 472 -29.57 -2.74 28.06
C ASP A 472 -29.13 -3.90 27.12
N VAL A 473 -28.29 -4.79 27.66
CA VAL A 473 -27.82 -6.01 26.97
C VAL A 473 -28.97 -7.00 26.75
N ASP A 474 -30.05 -6.88 27.51
CA ASP A 474 -31.21 -7.79 27.46
C ASP A 474 -32.01 -7.57 26.15
N ARG A 475 -31.99 -6.36 25.57
CA ARG A 475 -32.43 -6.11 24.19
C ARG A 475 -31.64 -6.91 23.15
N LEU A 476 -30.36 -7.20 23.34
CA LEU A 476 -29.57 -7.96 22.36
C LEU A 476 -29.99 -9.44 22.29
N ALA A 477 -30.55 -9.99 23.37
CA ALA A 477 -31.08 -11.36 23.41
C ALA A 477 -32.56 -11.43 22.94
N THR A 478 -33.35 -10.39 23.19
CA THR A 478 -34.81 -10.38 22.96
C THR A 478 -35.24 -9.72 21.64
N ALA A 479 -34.46 -8.79 21.10
CA ALA A 479 -34.83 -8.08 19.89
C ALA A 479 -34.91 -9.04 18.71
N ARG A 480 -36.11 -9.13 18.11
CA ARG A 480 -36.28 -9.78 16.81
C ARG A 480 -35.38 -9.06 15.80
N PRO A 481 -34.73 -9.79 14.86
CA PRO A 481 -33.99 -9.14 13.79
C PRO A 481 -34.94 -8.16 13.07
N PRO A 482 -34.47 -6.94 12.73
CA PRO A 482 -35.33 -5.94 12.09
C PRO A 482 -35.97 -6.56 10.85
N HIS A 483 -37.29 -6.43 10.73
CA HIS A 483 -38.04 -7.07 9.66
C HIS A 483 -37.48 -6.56 8.33
N ARG A 484 -36.74 -7.42 7.64
CA ARG A 484 -36.29 -7.13 6.28
C ARG A 484 -37.53 -7.14 5.41
N PHE A 485 -38.08 -5.95 5.17
CA PHE A 485 -38.98 -5.74 4.04
C PHE A 485 -38.29 -6.31 2.80
N GLY A 486 -39.01 -7.09 2.00
CA GLY A 486 -38.49 -7.59 0.74
C GLY A 486 -37.93 -6.42 -0.06
N LYS A 487 -36.78 -6.60 -0.74
CA LYS A 487 -36.21 -5.57 -1.59
C LYS A 487 -37.33 -5.06 -2.49
N CYS A 488 -37.65 -3.76 -2.40
CA CYS A 488 -38.64 -3.15 -3.28
C CYS A 488 -38.33 -3.56 -4.72
N ASN A 489 -39.33 -4.08 -5.43
CA ASN A 489 -39.25 -4.26 -6.87
C ASN A 489 -38.71 -2.94 -7.46
N PRO A 490 -37.73 -2.93 -8.39
CA PRO A 490 -37.19 -1.71 -8.99
C PRO A 490 -38.26 -0.68 -9.42
N GLN A 491 -39.45 -1.13 -9.84
CA GLN A 491 -40.61 -0.27 -10.11
C GLN A 491 -41.06 0.58 -8.91
N CYS A 492 -41.05 0.03 -7.69
CA CYS A 492 -41.37 0.77 -6.46
C CYS A 492 -40.22 1.67 -5.98
N ARG A 493 -39.03 1.58 -6.58
CA ARG A 493 -37.92 2.50 -6.32
C ARG A 493 -38.08 3.77 -7.16
N MET A 494 -38.42 3.62 -8.43
CA MET A 494 -38.83 4.72 -9.33
C MET A 494 -39.96 5.55 -8.68
N LEU A 495 -41.01 4.90 -8.16
CA LEU A 495 -42.16 5.56 -7.50
C LEU A 495 -41.87 6.19 -6.13
N ARG A 496 -40.61 6.28 -5.69
CA ARG A 496 -40.18 7.01 -4.48
C ARG A 496 -39.13 8.09 -4.75
N GLU A 497 -38.56 8.10 -5.95
CA GLU A 497 -37.59 9.10 -6.41
C GLU A 497 -38.28 10.19 -7.26
N TYR A 498 -39.57 9.98 -7.58
CA TYR A 498 -40.60 10.98 -7.89
C TYR A 498 -41.50 11.20 -6.68
#